data_AF-A0A7W0LR73-F1
#
_entry.id   AF-A0A7W0LR73-F1
#
_cell.length_a   1.000
_cell.length_b   1.000
_cell.length_c   1.000
_cell.angle_alpha   90.00
_cell.angle_beta   90.00
_cell.angle_gamma   90.00
#
_symmetry.space_group_name_H-M   'P 1'
#
loop_
_entity.id
_entity.type
_entity.pdbx_description
1 polymer ?
#
loop_
_entity_poly.entity_id
_entity_poly.type
_entity_poly.pdbx_seq_one_letter_code
_entity_poly.pdbx_strand_id
1 'polypeptide(L)'
;MAGEDPATLAFRARALAQAHPLSPSAHRLVNRAVAEEARTQPRPEIAAWAGTAIVQGYCLRRVQEDGDSVFADVTDDETLDRAATAHAAALRTSTGNDVTVTALDRLVGSQIEHRLEPWRDELDDAAWSELEQYLTWWVVKGYGLRVAETTVPAP
;
A
#
# COMPACT_ATOMS: atom_id res chain seq x y z
N MET A 1 -2.75 8.34 -26.79
CA MET A 1 -3.48 8.37 -25.51
C MET A 1 -2.58 9.09 -24.53
N ALA A 2 -3.00 10.23 -23.97
CA ALA A 2 -2.23 10.87 -22.91
C ALA A 2 -2.21 9.90 -21.73
N GLY A 3 -1.04 9.41 -21.33
CA GLY A 3 -0.92 8.56 -20.14
C GLY A 3 -1.48 9.30 -18.94
N GLU A 4 -2.23 8.60 -18.10
CA GLU A 4 -2.84 9.21 -16.91
C GLU A 4 -1.76 9.76 -15.99
N ASP A 5 -1.94 11.00 -15.52
CA ASP A 5 -0.94 11.70 -14.71
C ASP A 5 -0.80 11.05 -13.31
N PRO A 6 0.43 10.83 -12.81
CA PRO A 6 0.66 10.24 -11.48
C PRO A 6 -0.03 10.98 -10.32
N ALA A 7 -0.19 12.31 -10.41
CA ALA A 7 -0.90 13.08 -9.39
C ALA A 7 -2.38 12.68 -9.32
N THR A 8 -2.99 12.59 -10.50
CA THR A 8 -4.39 12.22 -10.68
C THR A 8 -4.64 10.80 -10.15
N LEU A 9 -3.75 9.86 -10.48
CA LEU A 9 -3.80 8.49 -9.95
C LEU A 9 -3.72 8.45 -8.42
N ALA A 10 -2.74 9.13 -7.82
CA ALA A 10 -2.57 9.17 -6.37
C ALA A 10 -3.77 9.85 -5.66
N PHE A 11 -4.37 10.88 -6.28
CA PHE A 11 -5.59 11.51 -5.77
C PHE A 11 -6.77 10.55 -5.81
N ARG A 12 -7.05 9.91 -6.95
CA ARG A 12 -8.13 8.92 -7.10
C ARG A 12 -7.95 7.75 -6.14
N ALA A 13 -6.73 7.27 -5.95
CA ALA A 13 -6.41 6.18 -5.03
C ALA A 13 -6.76 6.54 -3.57
N ARG A 14 -6.40 7.75 -3.11
CA ARG A 14 -6.76 8.23 -1.77
C ARG A 14 -8.26 8.40 -1.60
N ALA A 15 -8.94 8.92 -2.62
CA ALA A 15 -10.40 9.06 -2.61
C ALA A 15 -11.08 7.69 -2.53
N LEU A 16 -10.64 6.73 -3.34
CA LEU A 16 -11.15 5.37 -3.34
C LEU A 16 -10.90 4.67 -1.99
N ALA A 17 -9.74 4.89 -1.37
CA ALA A 17 -9.40 4.32 -0.07
C ALA A 17 -10.38 4.70 1.05
N GLN A 18 -11.06 5.85 0.96
CA GLN A 18 -12.08 6.27 1.93
C GLN A 18 -13.33 5.36 1.91
N ALA A 19 -13.59 4.67 0.79
CA ALA A 19 -14.68 3.71 0.67
C ALA A 19 -14.28 2.28 1.09
N HIS A 20 -13.04 2.07 1.57
CA HIS A 20 -12.48 0.79 1.97
C HIS A 20 -12.79 -0.39 1.04
N PRO A 21 -12.52 -0.28 -0.27
CA PRO A 21 -13.13 -1.19 -1.23
C PRO A 21 -12.19 -2.37 -1.47
N LEU A 22 -11.85 -3.07 -0.38
CA LEU A 22 -11.03 -4.27 -0.40
C LEU A 22 -11.87 -5.48 -0.80
N SER A 23 -11.25 -6.46 -1.44
CA SER A 23 -11.84 -7.80 -1.51
C SER A 23 -11.98 -8.40 -0.10
N PRO A 24 -12.79 -9.46 0.09
CA PRO A 24 -12.82 -10.20 1.35
C PRO A 24 -11.44 -10.71 1.79
N SER A 25 -10.63 -11.25 0.88
CA SER A 25 -9.29 -11.77 1.20
C SER A 25 -8.30 -10.67 1.54
N ALA A 26 -8.27 -9.57 0.77
CA ALA A 26 -7.47 -8.41 1.11
C ALA A 26 -7.88 -7.81 2.46
N HIS A 27 -9.18 -7.75 2.75
CA HIS A 27 -9.69 -7.24 4.03
C HIS A 27 -9.21 -8.09 5.21
N ARG A 28 -9.30 -9.43 5.12
CA ARG A 28 -8.77 -10.34 6.15
C ARG A 28 -7.27 -10.15 6.35
N LEU A 29 -6.50 -10.10 5.27
CA LEU A 29 -5.05 -9.92 5.31
C LEU A 29 -4.64 -8.59 5.93
N VAL A 30 -5.25 -7.49 5.50
CA VAL A 30 -4.98 -6.15 6.03
C VAL A 30 -5.29 -6.10 7.53
N ASN A 31 -6.45 -6.61 7.96
CA ASN A 31 -6.81 -6.62 9.38
C ASN A 31 -5.85 -7.48 10.21
N ARG A 32 -5.45 -8.65 9.70
CA ARG A 32 -4.47 -9.52 10.38
C ARG A 32 -3.11 -8.81 10.52
N ALA A 33 -2.64 -8.19 9.44
CA ALA A 33 -1.39 -7.44 9.43
C ALA A 33 -1.43 -6.28 10.44
N VAL A 34 -2.47 -5.44 10.40
CA VAL A 34 -2.63 -4.30 11.33
C VAL A 34 -2.74 -4.77 12.78
N ALA A 35 -3.42 -5.90 13.03
CA ALA A 35 -3.52 -6.47 14.38
C ALA A 35 -2.19 -7.05 14.90
N GLU A 36 -1.29 -7.50 14.01
CA GLU A 36 0.07 -7.87 14.37
C GLU A 36 0.89 -6.61 14.69
N GLU A 37 0.86 -5.61 13.80
CA GLU A 37 1.55 -4.33 14.01
C GLU A 37 1.11 -3.66 15.33
N ALA A 38 -0.17 -3.67 15.65
CA ALA A 38 -0.67 -3.10 16.90
C ALA A 38 -0.12 -3.81 18.16
N ARG A 39 0.33 -5.07 18.04
CA ARG A 39 0.95 -5.83 19.14
C ARG A 39 2.45 -5.64 19.23
N THR A 40 3.12 -5.36 18.12
CA THR A 40 4.58 -5.33 18.03
C THR A 40 5.17 -3.92 18.01
N GLN A 41 4.40 -2.93 17.56
CA GLN A 41 4.86 -1.55 17.44
C GLN A 41 4.92 -0.86 18.81
N PRO A 42 5.88 0.06 19.02
CA PRO A 42 6.03 0.78 20.28
C PRO A 42 4.86 1.74 20.56
N ARG A 43 4.10 2.11 19.53
CA ARG A 43 2.93 2.99 19.62
C ARG A 43 1.78 2.46 18.75
N PRO A 44 0.53 2.40 19.27
CA PRO A 44 -0.62 1.92 18.49
C PRO A 44 -0.90 2.72 17.23
N GLU A 45 -0.58 4.02 17.20
CA GLU A 45 -0.79 4.88 16.03
C GLU A 45 -0.02 4.38 14.80
N ILE A 46 1.16 3.79 14.99
CA ILE A 46 2.01 3.26 13.91
C ILE A 46 1.26 2.16 13.14
N ALA A 47 0.53 1.29 13.85
CA ALA A 47 -0.29 0.26 13.23
C ALA A 47 -1.47 0.84 12.42
N ALA A 48 -2.09 1.92 12.91
CA ALA A 48 -3.14 2.62 12.18
C ALA A 48 -2.59 3.29 10.90
N TRP A 49 -1.35 3.77 10.95
CA TRP A 49 -0.65 4.31 9.78
C TRP A 49 -0.42 3.24 8.72
N ALA A 50 0.07 2.06 9.12
CA ALA A 50 0.21 0.91 8.23
C ALA A 50 -1.11 0.53 7.57
N GLY A 51 -2.21 0.46 8.35
CA GLY A 51 -3.53 0.13 7.85
C GLY A 51 -4.04 1.12 6.80
N THR A 52 -3.76 2.42 6.95
CA THR A 52 -4.13 3.40 5.93
C THR A 52 -3.22 3.31 4.70
N ALA A 53 -1.91 3.17 4.91
CA ALA A 53 -0.90 3.10 3.85
C ALA A 53 -1.15 1.91 2.90
N ILE A 54 -1.41 0.72 3.46
CA ILE A 54 -1.70 -0.48 2.67
C ILE A 54 -2.98 -0.33 1.82
N VAL A 55 -4.03 0.28 2.36
CA VAL A 55 -5.28 0.49 1.61
C VAL A 55 -5.08 1.48 0.47
N GLN A 56 -4.30 2.55 0.67
CA GLN A 56 -4.01 3.52 -0.40
C GLN A 56 -3.22 2.90 -1.55
N GLY A 57 -2.20 2.11 -1.25
CA GLY A 57 -1.45 1.37 -2.27
C GLY A 57 -2.31 0.38 -3.05
N TYR A 58 -3.16 -0.36 -2.35
CA TYR A 58 -4.13 -1.29 -2.95
C TYR A 58 -5.08 -0.56 -3.91
N CYS A 59 -5.59 0.60 -3.49
CA CYS A 59 -6.50 1.41 -4.28
C CYS A 59 -5.83 2.01 -5.52
N LEU A 60 -4.52 2.28 -5.51
CA LEU A 60 -3.81 2.76 -6.70
C LEU A 60 -3.91 1.74 -7.84
N ARG A 61 -3.62 0.46 -7.55
CA ARG A 61 -3.74 -0.58 -8.56
C ARG A 61 -5.17 -0.72 -9.07
N ARG A 62 -6.16 -0.60 -8.18
CA ARG A 62 -7.59 -0.64 -8.57
C ARG A 62 -8.01 0.52 -9.47
N VAL A 63 -7.48 1.72 -9.22
CA VAL A 63 -7.73 2.89 -10.07
C VAL A 63 -7.17 2.67 -11.47
N GLN A 64 -5.96 2.09 -11.58
CA GLN A 64 -5.36 1.76 -12.88
C GLN A 64 -6.10 0.66 -13.64
N GLU A 65 -6.87 -0.17 -12.94
CA GLU A 65 -7.75 -1.19 -13.52
C GLU A 65 -9.12 -0.62 -13.91
N ASP A 66 -9.33 0.70 -13.79
CA ASP A 66 -10.59 1.42 -13.98
C ASP A 66 -11.78 0.86 -13.17
N GLY A 67 -11.51 0.05 -12.14
CA GLY A 67 -12.53 -0.57 -11.29
C GLY A 67 -13.25 -1.78 -11.91
N ASP A 68 -12.93 -2.17 -13.15
CA ASP A 68 -13.54 -3.31 -13.87
C ASP A 68 -12.99 -4.68 -13.42
N SER A 69 -11.98 -4.67 -12.56
CA SER A 69 -11.32 -5.88 -12.12
C SER A 69 -12.16 -6.63 -11.06
N VAL A 70 -12.54 -7.86 -11.40
CA VAL A 70 -13.27 -8.78 -10.51
C VAL A 70 -12.41 -9.12 -9.30
N PHE A 71 -13.03 -9.29 -8.13
CA PHE A 71 -12.36 -9.85 -6.97
C PHE A 71 -12.21 -11.36 -7.16
N ALA A 72 -10.98 -11.84 -7.32
CA ALA A 72 -10.72 -13.27 -7.16
C ALA A 72 -10.79 -13.59 -5.66
N ASP A 73 -11.62 -14.55 -5.29
CA ASP A 73 -11.62 -15.06 -3.92
C ASP A 73 -10.45 -16.03 -3.76
N VAL A 74 -9.30 -15.48 -3.37
CA VAL A 74 -8.13 -16.29 -3.04
C VAL A 74 -8.34 -16.84 -1.64
N THR A 75 -8.45 -18.17 -1.53
CA THR A 75 -8.77 -18.85 -0.27
C THR A 75 -7.55 -19.08 0.63
N ASP A 76 -6.34 -19.02 0.06
CA ASP A 76 -5.07 -19.16 0.80
C ASP A 76 -4.43 -17.78 1.06
N ASP A 77 -4.72 -17.26 2.26
CA ASP A 77 -4.18 -15.99 2.76
C ASP A 77 -2.64 -15.99 2.83
N GLU A 78 -1.98 -17.13 3.06
CA GLU A 78 -0.51 -17.17 3.14
C GLU A 78 0.13 -17.06 1.75
N THR A 79 -0.41 -17.77 0.76
CA THR A 79 0.04 -17.64 -0.63
C THR A 79 -0.20 -16.23 -1.16
N LEU A 80 -1.34 -15.62 -0.84
CA LEU A 80 -1.63 -14.24 -1.23
C LEU A 80 -0.65 -13.24 -0.59
N ASP A 81 -0.36 -13.37 0.71
CA ASP A 81 0.61 -12.49 1.39
C ASP A 81 2.04 -12.63 0.83
N ARG A 82 2.45 -13.87 0.52
CA ARG A 82 3.76 -14.16 -0.09
C ARG A 82 3.86 -13.54 -1.48
N ALA A 83 2.82 -13.67 -2.30
CA ALA A 83 2.77 -13.07 -3.63
C ALA A 83 2.77 -11.52 -3.56
N ALA A 84 1.99 -10.94 -2.65
CA ALA A 84 1.96 -9.50 -2.42
C ALA A 84 3.35 -8.95 -2.04
N THR A 85 4.04 -9.66 -1.14
CA THR A 85 5.40 -9.35 -0.70
C THR A 85 6.40 -9.45 -1.85
N ALA A 86 6.30 -10.48 -2.69
CA ALA A 86 7.16 -10.64 -3.86
C ALA A 86 6.96 -9.53 -4.90
N HIS A 87 5.71 -9.15 -5.19
CA HIS A 87 5.40 -8.03 -6.08
C HIS A 87 5.91 -6.71 -5.53
N ALA A 88 5.77 -6.48 -4.22
CA ALA A 88 6.29 -5.28 -3.58
C ALA A 88 7.82 -5.18 -3.67
N ALA A 89 8.53 -6.28 -3.43
CA ALA A 89 9.98 -6.34 -3.57
C ALA A 89 10.44 -6.08 -5.01
N ALA A 90 9.73 -6.63 -6.01
CA ALA A 90 10.03 -6.41 -7.42
C ALA A 90 9.81 -4.95 -7.85
N LEU A 91 8.80 -4.27 -7.31
CA LEU A 91 8.56 -2.85 -7.60
C LEU A 91 9.67 -1.95 -7.07
N ARG A 92 10.20 -2.26 -5.87
CA ARG A 92 11.31 -1.49 -5.27
C ARG A 92 12.62 -1.60 -6.05
N THR A 93 12.80 -2.65 -6.86
CA THR A 93 13.98 -2.83 -7.71
C THR A 93 13.75 -2.35 -9.15
N SER A 94 12.52 -1.97 -9.50
CA SER A 94 12.23 -1.41 -10.82
C SER A 94 12.94 -0.07 -10.99
N THR A 95 13.66 0.08 -12.10
CA THR A 95 14.37 1.32 -12.43
C THR A 95 13.66 1.97 -13.61
N GLY A 96 13.11 3.19 -13.41
CA GLY A 96 12.47 3.93 -14.49
C GLY A 96 11.48 5.01 -14.02
N ASN A 97 11.15 5.91 -14.94
CA ASN A 97 10.10 6.93 -14.79
C ASN A 97 8.71 6.31 -15.03
N ASP A 98 8.41 5.23 -14.30
CA ASP A 98 7.11 4.55 -14.37
C ASP A 98 6.07 5.42 -13.67
N VAL A 99 4.95 5.66 -14.36
CA VAL A 99 3.79 6.39 -13.83
C VAL A 99 3.31 5.77 -12.51
N THR A 100 3.38 4.45 -12.39
CA THR A 100 3.03 3.70 -11.18
C THR A 100 3.96 4.01 -10.03
N VAL A 101 5.28 3.93 -10.25
CA VAL A 101 6.28 4.24 -9.22
C VAL A 101 6.14 5.69 -8.78
N THR A 102 5.99 6.60 -9.73
CA THR A 102 5.76 8.03 -9.44
C THR A 102 4.48 8.27 -8.64
N ALA A 103 3.40 7.53 -8.92
CA ALA A 103 2.16 7.63 -8.16
C ALA A 103 2.30 7.05 -6.75
N LEU A 104 3.02 5.93 -6.59
CA LEU A 104 3.36 5.35 -5.29
C LEU A 104 4.19 6.31 -4.45
N ASP A 105 5.22 6.93 -5.03
CA ASP A 105 6.06 7.93 -4.35
C ASP A 105 5.24 9.12 -3.85
N ARG A 106 4.24 9.56 -4.62
CA ARG A 106 3.30 10.60 -4.18
C ARG A 106 2.43 10.16 -3.01
N LEU A 107 1.97 8.90 -3.00
CA LEU A 107 1.22 8.36 -1.87
C LEU A 107 2.09 8.29 -0.61
N VAL A 108 3.32 7.79 -0.75
CA VAL A 108 4.32 7.71 0.32
C VAL A 108 4.63 9.09 0.86
N GLY A 109 4.95 10.06 -0.01
CA GLY A 109 5.22 11.44 0.39
C GLY A 109 4.06 12.05 1.19
N SER A 110 2.81 11.83 0.75
CA SER A 110 1.63 12.26 1.51
C SER A 110 1.49 11.52 2.85
N GLN A 111 1.92 10.25 2.96
CA GLN A 111 1.93 9.57 4.25
C GLN A 111 2.92 10.20 5.23
N ILE A 112 4.14 10.49 4.74
CA ILE A 112 5.24 11.09 5.52
C ILE A 112 4.82 12.50 5.97
N GLU A 113 4.36 13.34 5.05
CA GLU A 113 3.95 14.72 5.33
C GLU A 113 2.85 14.80 6.40
N HIS A 114 1.84 13.93 6.34
CA HIS A 114 0.73 13.99 7.29
C HIS A 114 1.01 13.34 8.65
N ARG A 115 2.00 12.45 8.74
CA ARG A 115 2.20 11.62 9.93
C ARG A 115 3.53 11.78 10.62
N LEU A 116 4.60 11.97 9.85
CA LEU A 116 5.96 12.08 10.37
C LEU A 116 6.38 13.53 10.53
N GLU A 117 6.01 14.41 9.59
CA GLU A 117 6.37 15.84 9.64
C GLU A 117 6.05 16.52 10.98
N PRO A 118 4.90 16.26 11.64
CA PRO A 118 4.61 16.83 12.96
C PRO A 118 5.62 16.44 14.06
N TRP A 119 6.40 15.39 13.84
CA TRP A 119 7.38 14.83 14.78
C TRP A 119 8.82 15.09 14.33
N ARG A 120 9.05 15.89 13.29
CA ARG A 120 10.39 16.07 12.70
C ARG A 120 11.44 16.53 13.71
N ASP A 121 11.06 17.38 14.66
CA ASP A 121 11.96 17.89 15.70
C ASP A 121 12.21 16.89 16.85
N GLU A 122 11.40 15.82 16.94
CA GLU A 122 11.49 14.79 17.99
C GLU A 122 12.22 13.52 17.53
N LEU A 123 12.38 13.33 16.23
CA LEU A 123 12.98 12.15 15.62
C LEU A 123 14.40 12.47 15.13
N ASP A 124 15.35 11.58 15.42
CA ASP A 124 16.64 11.63 14.76
C ASP A 124 16.54 11.09 13.31
N ASP A 125 17.58 11.32 12.52
CA ASP A 125 17.60 10.93 11.10
C ASP A 125 17.46 9.40 10.90
N ALA A 126 17.92 8.60 11.88
CA ALA A 126 17.82 7.15 11.80
C ALA A 126 16.38 6.68 12.00
N ALA A 127 15.71 7.14 13.06
CA ALA A 127 14.31 6.86 13.34
C ALA A 127 13.39 7.40 12.24
N TRP A 128 13.71 8.60 11.72
CA TRP A 128 13.01 9.16 10.56
C TRP A 128 13.10 8.24 9.35
N SER A 129 14.32 7.84 8.97
CA SER A 129 14.53 6.94 7.82
C SER A 129 13.83 5.60 8.00
N GLU A 130 13.82 5.05 9.21
CA GLU A 130 13.16 3.78 9.52
C GLU A 130 11.63 3.90 9.35
N LEU A 131 11.04 5.00 9.83
CA LEU A 131 9.60 5.27 9.67
C LEU A 131 9.20 5.57 8.22
N GLU A 132 10.04 6.28 7.45
CA GLU A 132 9.83 6.46 6.02
C GLU A 132 9.83 5.12 5.28
N GLN A 133 10.80 4.26 5.56
CA GLN A 133 10.89 2.91 4.98
C GLN A 133 9.69 2.04 5.38
N TYR A 134 9.24 2.16 6.63
CA TYR A 134 8.05 1.48 7.14
C TYR A 134 6.78 1.89 6.38
N LEU A 135 6.52 3.19 6.24
CA LEU A 135 5.35 3.68 5.50
C LEU A 135 5.44 3.32 4.01
N THR A 136 6.63 3.44 3.43
CA THR A 136 6.91 3.03 2.04
C THR A 136 6.56 1.56 1.82
N TRP A 137 7.01 0.69 2.73
CA TRP A 137 6.72 -0.75 2.66
C TRP A 137 5.23 -1.02 2.61
N TRP A 138 4.44 -0.42 3.49
CA TRP A 138 3.00 -0.68 3.54
C TRP A 138 2.26 -0.17 2.31
N VAL A 139 2.61 1.01 1.78
CA VAL A 139 2.05 1.51 0.52
C VAL A 139 2.36 0.54 -0.63
N VAL A 140 3.62 0.17 -0.81
CA VAL A 140 4.03 -0.70 -1.93
C VAL A 140 3.47 -2.12 -1.77
N LYS A 141 3.42 -2.66 -0.54
CA LYS A 141 2.79 -3.95 -0.25
C LYS A 141 1.29 -3.94 -0.57
N GLY A 142 0.59 -2.84 -0.32
CA GLY A 142 -0.80 -2.67 -0.71
C GLY A 142 -1.02 -2.78 -2.21
N TYR A 143 -0.17 -2.11 -3.00
CA TYR A 143 -0.22 -2.24 -4.45
C TYR A 143 0.07 -3.68 -4.89
N GLY A 144 1.11 -4.29 -4.33
CA GLY A 144 1.47 -5.69 -4.58
C GLY A 144 0.34 -6.67 -4.22
N LEU A 145 -0.43 -6.39 -3.18
CA LEU A 145 -1.59 -7.18 -2.78
C LEU A 145 -2.66 -7.21 -3.86
N ARG A 146 -3.02 -6.06 -4.44
CA ARG A 146 -4.01 -6.07 -5.54
C ARG A 146 -3.49 -6.80 -6.77
N VAL A 147 -2.21 -6.62 -7.10
CA VAL A 147 -1.58 -7.37 -8.20
C VAL A 147 -1.67 -8.88 -7.93
N ALA A 148 -1.34 -9.31 -6.72
CA ALA A 148 -1.40 -10.72 -6.32
C ALA A 148 -2.80 -11.32 -6.46
N GLU A 149 -3.87 -10.58 -6.11
CA GLU A 149 -5.25 -11.04 -6.32
C GLU A 149 -5.61 -11.29 -7.79
N THR A 150 -4.89 -10.66 -8.73
CA THR A 150 -5.14 -10.82 -10.17
C THR A 150 -4.24 -11.86 -10.82
N THR A 151 -3.15 -12.27 -10.16
CA THR A 151 -2.13 -13.17 -10.70
C THR A 151 -2.09 -14.52 -10.01
N VAL A 152 -2.50 -14.59 -8.74
CA VAL A 152 -2.64 -15.85 -8.00
C VAL A 152 -3.94 -16.53 -8.44
N PRO A 153 -3.88 -17.76 -8.98
CA PRO A 153 -5.07 -18.47 -9.40
C PRO A 153 -5.99 -18.75 -8.21
N ALA A 154 -7.31 -18.60 -8.44
CA ALA A 154 -8.30 -19.17 -7.54
C ALA A 154 -8.15 -20.71 -7.51
N PRO A 155 -8.44 -21.37 -6.37
CA PRO A 155 -8.33 -22.82 -6.26
C PRO A 155 -9.20 -23.58 -7.27
#